data_AF-A0A9Q9IQD2-F1
#
_entry.id   AF-A0A9Q9IQD2-F1
#
_cell.length_a   1.000
_cell.length_b   1.000
_cell.length_c   1.000
_cell.angle_alpha   90.00
_cell.angle_beta   90.00
_cell.angle_gamma   90.00
#
_symmetry.space_group_name_H-M   'P 1'
#
loop_
_entity.id
_entity.type
_entity.pdbx_description
1 polymer ?
#
loop_
_entity_poly.entity_id
_entity_poly.type
_entity_poly.pdbx_seq_one_letter_code
_entity_poly.pdbx_strand_id
1 'polypeptide(L)'
;MSMPTGRLPLRKLPRILVPAGAALAAVLAAAPAAASVTLPLHSAHRGATAAGFGTHSCDQIPGQYQGAGADGFVFVLPGNDASFVSLTLKFQPVAGGEVTVHIADASDPYPDGILNDKGTSKAWVVVPAGWKLLDGSAVVDNDATKADDFNLTHTCPATTTSPSPSPSPTKSASPSPSTSQSTSPSPSDSGSVEGSSAVPSGTVTPGPGGGGGGGGGSLPVTGVALTSMTLTAAGLIAAGVALLMVRRRRELPTFVADGPEQGPDAQD
;
A
#
# COMPACT_ATOMS: atom_id res chain seq x y z
N MET A 1 -68.40 -37.42 39.14
CA MET A 1 -69.36 -36.68 38.28
C MET A 1 -68.91 -36.85 36.84
N SER A 2 -69.81 -37.25 35.95
CA SER A 2 -69.55 -37.54 34.53
C SER A 2 -70.56 -36.77 33.70
N MET A 3 -70.13 -36.03 32.68
CA MET A 3 -70.95 -35.36 31.65
C MET A 3 -70.08 -35.09 30.39
N PRO A 4 -70.69 -34.94 29.20
CA PRO A 4 -70.21 -35.72 28.05
C PRO A 4 -69.53 -34.94 26.91
N THR A 5 -68.89 -35.73 26.03
CA THR A 5 -68.25 -35.31 24.78
C THR A 5 -69.26 -34.79 23.74
N GLY A 6 -69.16 -33.52 23.36
CA GLY A 6 -69.83 -32.96 22.18
C GLY A 6 -68.91 -32.95 20.96
N ARG A 7 -69.16 -33.82 19.96
CA ARG A 7 -68.54 -33.71 18.62
C ARG A 7 -69.39 -32.81 17.74
N LEU A 8 -68.78 -31.81 17.08
CA LEU A 8 -69.39 -31.05 15.99
C LEU A 8 -68.77 -31.45 14.63
N PRO A 9 -69.55 -31.43 13.53
CA PRO A 9 -69.16 -32.08 12.28
C PRO A 9 -68.19 -31.25 11.42
N LEU A 10 -67.22 -31.96 10.85
CA LEU A 10 -66.17 -31.42 9.99
C LEU A 10 -66.72 -31.05 8.60
N ARG A 11 -67.10 -29.78 8.38
CA ARG A 11 -67.41 -29.27 7.03
C ARG A 11 -66.11 -29.05 6.24
N LYS A 12 -65.86 -29.92 5.26
CA LYS A 12 -64.79 -29.74 4.26
C LYS A 12 -65.15 -28.56 3.34
N LEU A 13 -64.36 -27.48 3.39
CA LEU A 13 -64.36 -26.44 2.36
C LEU A 13 -63.21 -26.71 1.37
N PRO A 14 -63.40 -26.47 0.06
CA PRO A 14 -62.42 -26.81 -0.95
C PRO A 14 -61.16 -25.94 -0.84
N ARG A 15 -59.99 -26.56 -1.02
CA ARG A 15 -58.71 -25.85 -1.16
C ARG A 15 -58.71 -25.07 -2.47
N ILE A 16 -58.96 -23.76 -2.40
CA ILE A 16 -58.60 -22.86 -3.49
C ILE A 16 -57.08 -22.67 -3.43
N LEU A 17 -56.38 -23.34 -4.35
CA LEU A 17 -54.94 -23.20 -4.52
C LEU A 17 -54.68 -21.86 -5.23
N VAL A 18 -54.23 -20.85 -4.49
CA VAL A 18 -53.73 -19.59 -5.06
C VAL A 18 -52.22 -19.73 -5.28
N PRO A 19 -51.73 -19.87 -6.52
CA PRO A 19 -50.31 -19.73 -6.81
C PRO A 19 -49.94 -18.25 -6.77
N ALA A 20 -49.66 -17.74 -5.57
CA ALA A 20 -49.01 -16.44 -5.41
C ALA A 20 -47.56 -16.56 -5.93
N GLY A 21 -47.38 -16.34 -7.23
CA GLY A 21 -46.11 -16.46 -7.93
C GLY A 21 -45.10 -15.42 -7.44
N ALA A 22 -44.29 -15.79 -6.44
CA ALA A 22 -43.12 -15.03 -6.03
C ALA A 22 -42.00 -15.19 -7.08
N ALA A 23 -42.21 -14.63 -8.27
CA ALA A 23 -41.18 -14.47 -9.29
C ALA A 23 -40.21 -13.38 -8.83
N LEU A 24 -39.30 -13.76 -7.92
CA LEU A 24 -38.24 -12.92 -7.39
C LEU A 24 -37.19 -12.76 -8.50
N ALA A 25 -37.48 -11.84 -9.42
CA ALA A 25 -36.60 -11.48 -10.53
C ALA A 25 -35.36 -10.76 -9.98
N ALA A 26 -34.42 -11.56 -9.47
CA ALA A 26 -33.09 -11.13 -9.13
C ALA A 26 -32.38 -10.71 -10.42
N VAL A 27 -32.57 -9.44 -10.82
CA VAL A 27 -31.73 -8.77 -11.81
C VAL A 27 -30.38 -8.58 -11.15
N LEU A 28 -29.58 -9.64 -11.17
CA LEU A 28 -28.14 -9.59 -10.99
C LEU A 28 -27.60 -8.73 -12.12
N ALA A 29 -27.52 -7.42 -11.86
CA ALA A 29 -26.73 -6.52 -12.68
C ALA A 29 -25.29 -7.02 -12.56
N ALA A 30 -24.84 -7.78 -13.56
CA ALA A 30 -23.43 -8.05 -13.78
C ALA A 30 -22.77 -6.71 -14.13
N ALA A 31 -22.44 -5.94 -13.08
CA ALA A 31 -21.49 -4.86 -13.21
C ALA A 31 -20.22 -5.46 -13.82
N PRO A 32 -19.62 -4.83 -14.84
CA PRO A 32 -18.31 -5.24 -15.29
C PRO A 32 -17.38 -5.10 -14.08
N ALA A 33 -16.96 -6.23 -13.51
CA ALA A 33 -15.87 -6.23 -12.56
C ALA A 33 -14.67 -5.69 -13.33
N ALA A 34 -14.19 -4.50 -12.95
CA ALA A 34 -12.91 -4.02 -13.42
C ALA A 34 -11.89 -5.08 -13.02
N ALA A 35 -11.40 -5.82 -14.03
CA ALA A 35 -10.55 -6.96 -13.79
C ALA A 35 -9.18 -6.42 -13.38
N SER A 36 -8.86 -6.60 -12.10
CA SER A 36 -7.51 -6.39 -11.61
C SER A 36 -6.76 -7.72 -11.67
N VAL A 37 -5.51 -7.66 -12.13
CA VAL A 37 -4.60 -8.82 -12.13
C VAL A 37 -3.67 -8.73 -10.93
N THR A 38 -3.34 -9.89 -10.37
CA THR A 38 -2.34 -10.01 -9.29
C THR A 38 -1.04 -10.55 -9.87
N LEU A 39 0.02 -9.77 -9.77
CA LEU A 39 1.36 -10.10 -10.24
C LEU A 39 2.27 -10.49 -9.07
N PRO A 40 3.03 -11.60 -9.14
CA PRO A 40 4.03 -11.95 -8.14
C PRO A 40 5.27 -11.04 -8.20
N LEU A 41 6.05 -11.04 -7.12
CA LEU A 41 7.40 -10.51 -7.14
C LEU A 41 8.31 -11.39 -8.01
N HIS A 42 9.08 -10.77 -8.91
CA HIS A 42 10.05 -11.46 -9.76
C HIS A 42 11.02 -12.31 -8.91
N SER A 43 11.09 -13.61 -9.21
CA SER A 43 11.66 -14.62 -8.31
C SER A 43 13.11 -14.36 -7.89
N ALA A 44 13.94 -13.76 -8.75
CA ALA A 44 15.33 -13.42 -8.45
C ALA A 44 15.50 -12.32 -7.38
N HIS A 45 14.44 -11.60 -7.02
CA HIS A 45 14.46 -10.57 -5.98
C HIS A 45 14.07 -11.11 -4.59
N ARG A 46 13.62 -12.37 -4.52
CA ARG A 46 13.35 -13.05 -3.26
C ARG A 46 14.65 -13.29 -2.51
N GLY A 47 14.64 -12.98 -1.23
CA GLY A 47 15.77 -13.05 -0.32
C GLY A 47 16.71 -11.84 -0.35
N ALA A 48 16.39 -10.78 -1.08
CA ALA A 48 17.18 -9.55 -1.08
C ALA A 48 17.09 -8.80 0.26
N THR A 49 18.21 -8.29 0.75
CA THR A 49 18.28 -7.23 1.77
C THR A 49 18.64 -5.92 1.09
N ALA A 50 18.38 -4.76 1.71
CA ALA A 50 18.72 -3.49 1.06
C ALA A 50 20.23 -3.38 0.77
N ALA A 51 21.07 -3.61 1.78
CA ALA A 51 22.54 -3.61 1.62
C ALA A 51 23.08 -4.73 0.71
N GLY A 52 22.32 -5.81 0.48
CA GLY A 52 22.73 -6.93 -0.38
C GLY A 52 22.28 -6.83 -1.84
N PHE A 53 21.39 -5.87 -2.16
CA PHE A 53 20.88 -5.68 -3.52
C PHE A 53 21.87 -4.88 -4.38
N GLY A 54 22.07 -5.25 -5.65
CA GLY A 54 23.18 -4.72 -6.47
C GLY A 54 23.12 -3.23 -6.84
N THR A 55 21.99 -2.56 -6.65
CA THR A 55 21.79 -1.14 -7.01
C THR A 55 21.23 -0.36 -5.83
N HIS A 56 21.90 0.75 -5.46
CA HIS A 56 21.46 1.62 -4.37
C HIS A 56 21.11 3.03 -4.87
N SER A 57 19.92 3.51 -4.53
CA SER A 57 19.49 4.91 -4.68
C SER A 57 18.39 5.19 -3.66
N CYS A 58 18.33 6.42 -3.18
CA CYS A 58 17.28 6.89 -2.27
C CYS A 58 16.36 7.93 -2.94
N ASP A 59 16.60 8.28 -4.21
CA ASP A 59 16.00 9.44 -4.89
C ASP A 59 14.47 9.36 -5.02
N GLN A 60 13.91 8.14 -4.93
CA GLN A 60 12.48 7.88 -5.06
C GLN A 60 11.76 7.76 -3.70
N ILE A 61 12.50 7.82 -2.60
CA ILE A 61 11.97 7.74 -1.23
C ILE A 61 11.99 9.16 -0.66
N PRO A 62 10.88 9.68 -0.10
CA PRO A 62 10.86 11.01 0.50
C PRO A 62 11.93 11.16 1.59
N GLY A 63 12.69 12.26 1.55
CA GLY A 63 13.90 12.45 2.37
C GLY A 63 13.69 12.33 3.88
N GLN A 64 12.48 12.61 4.37
CA GLN A 64 12.12 12.46 5.79
C GLN A 64 12.07 11.01 6.29
N TYR A 65 12.02 10.01 5.38
CA TYR A 65 12.05 8.59 5.71
C TYR A 65 13.42 7.94 5.44
N GLN A 66 14.37 8.71 4.89
CA GLN A 66 15.76 8.27 4.74
C GLN A 66 16.52 8.52 6.05
N GLY A 67 17.26 7.54 6.56
CA GLY A 67 17.99 7.74 7.81
C GLY A 67 18.76 6.53 8.33
N ALA A 68 19.40 6.73 9.48
CA ALA A 68 20.09 5.68 10.20
C ALA A 68 19.07 4.65 10.74
N GLY A 69 19.32 3.36 10.49
CA GLY A 69 18.48 2.27 10.98
C GLY A 69 17.23 1.94 10.14
N ALA A 70 17.07 2.56 8.95
CA ALA A 70 15.95 2.30 8.05
C ALA A 70 16.42 1.92 6.63
N ASP A 71 15.91 0.81 6.12
CA ASP A 71 16.16 0.27 4.78
C ASP A 71 14.97 0.57 3.85
N GLY A 72 15.23 1.19 2.71
CA GLY A 72 14.23 1.45 1.67
C GLY A 72 14.27 0.43 0.53
N PHE A 73 13.10 0.06 0.01
CA PHE A 73 12.93 -0.83 -1.15
C PHE A 73 12.06 -0.15 -2.21
N VAL A 74 12.50 -0.13 -3.48
CA VAL A 74 11.78 0.55 -4.58
C VAL A 74 11.47 -0.40 -5.74
N PHE A 75 10.19 -0.67 -5.90
CA PHE A 75 9.61 -1.58 -6.89
C PHE A 75 9.17 -0.83 -8.15
N VAL A 76 9.14 -1.54 -9.29
CA VAL A 76 8.61 -1.06 -10.56
C VAL A 76 7.72 -2.12 -11.20
N LEU A 77 6.69 -1.65 -11.88
CA LEU A 77 5.90 -2.45 -12.82
C LEU A 77 6.52 -2.30 -14.23
N PRO A 78 7.02 -3.38 -14.86
CA PRO A 78 7.50 -3.31 -16.24
C PRO A 78 6.34 -3.07 -17.23
N GLY A 79 6.67 -2.77 -18.49
CA GLY A 79 5.69 -2.64 -19.58
C GLY A 79 5.05 -1.27 -19.75
N ASN A 80 4.91 -0.47 -18.68
CA ASN A 80 4.28 0.87 -18.69
C ASN A 80 2.83 0.88 -19.24
N ASP A 81 2.13 -0.25 -19.17
CA ASP A 81 0.75 -0.43 -19.68
C ASP A 81 -0.31 -0.57 -18.57
N ALA A 82 0.12 -0.48 -17.30
CA ALA A 82 -0.71 -0.57 -16.10
C ALA A 82 -0.07 0.23 -14.95
N SER A 83 -0.81 0.39 -13.85
CA SER A 83 -0.35 1.00 -12.60
C SER A 83 -0.57 0.07 -11.41
N PHE A 84 0.30 0.17 -10.40
CA PHE A 84 0.04 -0.42 -9.09
C PHE A 84 -1.21 0.21 -8.44
N VAL A 85 -2.13 -0.65 -8.02
CA VAL A 85 -3.26 -0.31 -7.13
C VAL A 85 -2.86 -0.57 -5.69
N SER A 86 -2.26 -1.73 -5.42
CA SER A 86 -1.73 -2.09 -4.11
C SER A 86 -0.64 -3.15 -4.20
N LEU A 87 0.23 -3.23 -3.20
CA LEU A 87 1.18 -4.32 -3.01
C LEU A 87 0.98 -4.95 -1.63
N THR A 88 1.33 -6.22 -1.51
CA THR A 88 1.45 -6.96 -0.26
C THR A 88 2.81 -7.63 -0.28
N LEU A 89 3.71 -7.17 0.58
CA LEU A 89 5.10 -7.60 0.65
C LEU A 89 5.34 -8.40 1.92
N LYS A 90 6.18 -9.44 1.85
CA LYS A 90 6.57 -10.26 3.00
C LYS A 90 8.04 -10.04 3.28
N PHE A 91 8.35 -9.63 4.50
CA PHE A 91 9.72 -9.43 4.97
C PHE A 91 10.04 -10.34 6.15
N GLN A 92 11.31 -10.73 6.27
CA GLN A 92 11.89 -11.34 7.45
C GLN A 92 12.70 -10.30 8.22
N PRO A 93 12.27 -9.91 9.44
CA PRO A 93 13.06 -9.08 10.33
C PRO A 93 14.37 -9.76 10.75
N VAL A 94 15.35 -8.97 11.20
CA VAL A 94 16.61 -9.49 11.78
C VAL A 94 16.38 -10.38 13.00
N ALA A 95 15.31 -10.12 13.77
CA ALA A 95 14.88 -10.95 14.90
C ALA A 95 14.25 -12.29 14.50
N GLY A 96 14.08 -12.56 13.20
CA GLY A 96 13.34 -13.70 12.66
C GLY A 96 11.84 -13.43 12.53
N GLY A 97 11.10 -14.48 12.18
CA GLY A 97 9.68 -14.39 11.82
C GLY A 97 9.43 -13.90 10.40
N GLU A 98 8.16 -13.60 10.10
CA GLU A 98 7.70 -12.97 8.87
C GLU A 98 6.75 -11.82 9.25
N VAL A 99 6.89 -10.68 8.60
CA VAL A 99 6.00 -9.52 8.69
C VAL A 99 5.45 -9.26 7.30
N THR A 100 4.13 -9.07 7.20
CA THR A 100 3.47 -8.65 5.97
C THR A 100 3.26 -7.14 6.03
N VAL A 101 3.56 -6.44 4.93
CA VAL A 101 3.48 -4.99 4.78
C VAL A 101 2.60 -4.69 3.57
N HIS A 102 1.66 -3.76 3.72
CA HIS A 102 0.72 -3.38 2.65
C HIS A 102 1.08 -2.01 2.09
N ILE A 103 0.90 -1.81 0.78
CA ILE A 103 1.16 -0.54 0.09
C ILE A 103 -0.04 -0.26 -0.84
N ALA A 104 -0.58 0.95 -0.96
CA ALA A 104 -0.41 2.03 0.00
C ALA A 104 -1.33 1.80 1.21
N ASP A 105 -0.77 1.70 2.42
CA ASP A 105 -1.56 1.52 3.64
C ASP A 105 -1.08 2.44 4.77
N ALA A 106 -1.71 3.61 4.86
CA ALA A 106 -1.41 4.60 5.89
C ALA A 106 -1.73 4.16 7.34
N SER A 107 -2.24 2.93 7.56
CA SER A 107 -2.38 2.33 8.88
C SER A 107 -1.19 1.46 9.30
N ASP A 108 -0.31 1.10 8.34
CA ASP A 108 0.90 0.33 8.59
C ASP A 108 1.99 1.22 9.25
N PRO A 109 2.72 0.77 10.29
CA PRO A 109 3.85 1.51 10.85
C PRO A 109 5.03 1.75 9.89
N TYR A 110 5.06 1.13 8.71
CA TYR A 110 6.14 1.30 7.72
C TYR A 110 5.77 2.39 6.69
N PRO A 111 6.54 3.50 6.57
CA PRO A 111 6.26 4.52 5.57
C PRO A 111 6.34 3.95 4.15
N ASP A 112 5.30 4.20 3.35
CA ASP A 112 5.17 3.69 1.99
C ASP A 112 4.63 4.74 1.00
N GLY A 113 4.64 4.39 -0.28
CA GLY A 113 3.76 5.04 -1.25
C GLY A 113 3.86 4.49 -2.67
N ILE A 114 2.92 4.92 -3.53
CA ILE A 114 2.90 4.63 -4.97
C ILE A 114 3.16 5.93 -5.74
N LEU A 115 4.09 5.86 -6.70
CA LEU A 115 4.51 6.94 -7.59
C LEU A 115 4.18 6.54 -9.03
N ASN A 116 3.30 7.29 -9.70
CA ASN A 116 3.00 7.11 -11.11
C ASN A 116 3.60 8.28 -11.91
N ASP A 117 4.88 8.18 -12.29
CA ASP A 117 5.58 9.20 -13.10
C ASP A 117 5.76 8.72 -14.55
N LYS A 118 5.35 9.55 -15.52
CA LYS A 118 5.55 9.38 -16.98
C LYS A 118 5.23 7.98 -17.54
N GLY A 119 4.24 7.30 -16.96
CA GLY A 119 3.79 5.97 -17.39
C GLY A 119 4.55 4.79 -16.74
N THR A 120 5.55 5.04 -15.90
CA THR A 120 6.20 3.98 -15.12
C THR A 120 5.67 4.01 -13.69
N SER A 121 4.84 3.02 -13.34
CA SER A 121 4.34 2.85 -11.99
C SER A 121 5.40 2.24 -11.07
N LYS A 122 5.59 2.88 -9.92
CA LYS A 122 6.59 2.54 -8.91
C LYS A 122 5.96 2.52 -7.54
N ALA A 123 6.46 1.67 -6.66
CA ALA A 123 6.07 1.64 -5.27
C ALA A 123 7.32 1.63 -4.39
N TRP A 124 7.25 2.26 -3.23
CA TRP A 124 8.35 2.28 -2.26
C TRP A 124 7.84 1.98 -0.86
N VAL A 125 8.74 1.44 -0.04
CA VAL A 125 8.49 1.19 1.38
C VAL A 125 9.80 1.33 2.17
N VAL A 126 9.69 1.79 3.41
CA VAL A 126 10.80 1.92 4.35
C VAL A 126 10.54 1.02 5.56
N VAL A 127 11.44 0.06 5.78
CA VAL A 127 11.41 -0.91 6.87
C VAL A 127 12.65 -0.75 7.77
N PRO A 128 12.71 -1.33 8.98
CA PRO A 128 13.92 -1.30 9.79
C PRO A 128 15.11 -1.98 9.10
N ALA A 129 16.33 -1.53 9.40
CA ALA A 129 17.55 -2.00 8.76
C ALA A 129 17.78 -3.51 8.91
N GLY A 130 18.35 -4.13 7.87
CA GLY A 130 18.71 -5.54 7.82
C GLY A 130 17.55 -6.49 7.50
N TRP A 131 16.37 -5.96 7.20
CA TRP A 131 15.22 -6.77 6.79
C TRP A 131 15.44 -7.42 5.42
N LYS A 132 14.92 -8.64 5.27
CA LYS A 132 15.05 -9.46 4.06
C LYS A 132 13.69 -9.63 3.38
N LEU A 133 13.55 -9.16 2.14
CA LEU A 133 12.36 -9.37 1.33
C LEU A 133 12.22 -10.87 1.02
N LEU A 134 11.15 -11.51 1.47
CA LEU A 134 10.88 -12.93 1.24
C LEU A 134 10.08 -13.15 -0.04
N ASP A 135 8.99 -12.39 -0.20
CA ASP A 135 8.06 -12.51 -1.33
C ASP A 135 7.19 -11.26 -1.48
N GLY A 136 6.37 -11.19 -2.52
CA GLY A 136 5.36 -10.16 -2.66
C GLY A 136 4.34 -10.43 -3.76
N SER A 137 3.20 -9.74 -3.69
CA SER A 137 2.15 -9.74 -4.71
C SER A 137 1.63 -8.32 -4.91
N ALA A 138 1.46 -7.89 -6.15
CA ALA A 138 0.95 -6.58 -6.53
C ALA A 138 -0.37 -6.71 -7.30
N VAL A 139 -1.35 -5.88 -6.97
CA VAL A 139 -2.59 -5.72 -7.72
C VAL A 139 -2.42 -4.53 -8.66
N VAL A 140 -2.78 -4.72 -9.94
CA VAL A 140 -2.70 -3.67 -10.97
C VAL A 140 -4.06 -3.29 -11.54
N ASP A 141 -4.17 -2.09 -12.10
CA ASP A 141 -5.41 -1.46 -12.58
C ASP A 141 -5.88 -1.92 -13.98
N ASN A 142 -5.10 -2.76 -14.67
CA ASN A 142 -5.38 -3.24 -16.02
C ASN A 142 -5.04 -4.74 -16.15
N ASP A 143 -6.05 -5.56 -16.48
CA ASP A 143 -5.90 -7.00 -16.72
C ASP A 143 -5.21 -7.35 -18.05
N ALA A 144 -5.17 -6.41 -18.99
CA ALA A 144 -4.47 -6.57 -20.26
C ALA A 144 -2.98 -6.19 -20.19
N THR A 145 -2.41 -6.05 -18.98
CA THR A 145 -0.96 -5.81 -18.80
C THR A 145 -0.12 -6.94 -19.39
N LYS A 146 1.06 -6.58 -19.91
CA LYS A 146 2.07 -7.51 -20.42
C LYS A 146 3.10 -7.93 -19.38
N ALA A 147 2.99 -7.43 -18.15
CA ALA A 147 3.86 -7.81 -17.05
C ALA A 147 3.43 -9.16 -16.47
N ASP A 148 4.32 -10.15 -16.45
CA ASP A 148 4.13 -11.41 -15.73
C ASP A 148 4.46 -11.28 -14.22
N ASP A 149 5.31 -10.30 -13.87
CA ASP A 149 5.75 -10.01 -12.50
C ASP A 149 6.12 -8.52 -12.31
N PHE A 150 6.41 -8.15 -11.06
CA PHE A 150 6.96 -6.84 -10.71
C PHE A 150 8.35 -6.95 -10.08
N ASN A 151 9.15 -5.90 -10.24
CA ASN A 151 10.60 -5.96 -10.04
C ASN A 151 11.09 -5.01 -8.94
N LEU A 152 11.98 -5.47 -8.07
CA LEU A 152 12.77 -4.60 -7.19
C LEU A 152 13.87 -3.95 -8.06
N THR A 153 13.91 -2.62 -8.12
CA THR A 153 14.83 -1.90 -9.02
C THR A 153 16.09 -1.39 -8.35
N HIS A 154 15.95 -0.94 -7.12
CA HIS A 154 17.03 -0.49 -6.26
C HIS A 154 16.52 -0.43 -4.82
N THR A 155 17.47 -0.21 -3.93
CA THR A 155 17.24 -0.11 -2.49
C THR A 155 17.93 1.13 -1.94
N CYS A 156 17.53 1.57 -0.77
CA CYS A 156 18.19 2.62 -0.01
C CYS A 156 18.67 2.00 1.30
N PRO A 157 19.89 1.43 1.37
CA PRO A 157 20.40 0.85 2.61
C PRO A 157 20.49 1.91 3.70
N ALA A 158 20.18 1.52 4.93
CA ALA A 158 20.35 2.36 6.10
C ALA A 158 21.77 2.94 6.15
N THR A 159 21.86 4.25 6.39
CA THR A 159 23.16 4.91 6.56
C THR A 159 23.79 4.45 7.87
N THR A 160 24.61 3.40 7.80
CA THR A 160 25.52 3.06 8.89
C THR A 160 26.46 4.24 9.07
N THR A 161 26.41 4.90 10.23
CA THR A 161 27.42 5.85 10.65
C THR A 161 28.73 5.10 10.86
N SER A 162 29.42 4.79 9.76
CA SER A 162 30.72 4.14 9.81
C SER A 162 31.62 5.04 10.66
N PRO A 163 32.11 4.57 11.82
CA PRO A 163 33.05 5.37 12.60
C PRO A 163 34.23 5.64 11.68
N SER A 164 34.49 6.93 11.42
CA SER A 164 35.58 7.36 10.54
C SER A 164 36.85 6.61 10.95
N PRO A 165 37.58 5.96 10.01
CA PRO A 165 38.74 5.16 10.37
C PRO A 165 39.72 6.07 11.11
N SER A 166 39.92 5.77 12.39
CA SER A 166 40.84 6.51 13.27
C SER A 166 42.18 6.65 12.55
N PRO A 167 42.78 7.87 12.49
CA PRO A 167 43.99 8.09 11.71
C PRO A 167 45.06 7.09 12.15
N SER A 168 45.47 6.24 11.21
CA SER A 168 46.43 5.17 11.47
C SER A 168 47.68 5.76 12.11
N PRO A 169 48.13 5.27 13.29
CA PRO A 169 49.32 5.82 13.93
C PRO A 169 50.52 5.69 12.99
N THR A 170 51.14 6.82 12.68
CA THR A 170 52.31 6.88 11.80
C THR A 170 53.44 6.05 12.39
N LYS A 171 54.12 5.32 11.50
CA LYS A 171 55.05 4.24 11.87
C LYS A 171 56.12 4.69 12.88
N SER A 172 56.30 3.86 13.91
CA SER A 172 57.46 3.90 14.79
C SER A 172 58.76 3.91 13.98
N ALA A 173 59.66 4.84 14.30
CA ALA A 173 60.98 4.89 13.68
C ALA A 173 61.84 3.69 14.11
N SER A 174 62.57 3.10 13.16
CA SER A 174 63.53 2.03 13.46
C SER A 174 64.77 2.60 14.16
N PRO A 175 65.24 2.02 15.28
CA PRO A 175 66.49 2.44 15.90
C PRO A 175 67.69 1.99 15.06
N SER A 176 68.73 2.83 15.04
CA SER A 176 70.07 2.53 14.50
C SER A 176 71.10 2.74 15.62
N PRO A 177 72.16 1.92 15.74
CA PRO A 177 72.94 1.84 16.97
C PRO A 177 74.00 2.94 17.15
N SER A 178 74.03 3.48 18.36
CA SER A 178 75.20 3.89 19.16
C SER A 178 76.33 4.73 18.54
N THR A 179 76.43 5.97 19.01
CA THR A 179 77.72 6.57 19.41
C THR A 179 77.56 7.37 20.71
N SER A 180 78.42 7.09 21.68
CA SER A 180 78.45 7.79 22.98
C SER A 180 79.01 9.21 22.84
N GLN A 181 78.41 10.18 23.53
CA GLN A 181 79.15 11.26 24.17
C GLN A 181 78.39 11.86 25.35
N SER A 182 79.13 12.37 26.33
CA SER A 182 78.67 12.68 27.69
C SER A 182 78.82 14.17 27.98
N THR A 183 77.75 14.84 28.42
CA THR A 183 77.83 16.07 29.23
C THR A 183 76.54 16.31 30.04
N SER A 184 76.72 16.46 31.36
CA SER A 184 75.84 17.15 32.33
C SER A 184 76.24 18.64 32.38
N PRO A 185 75.51 19.63 32.98
CA PRO A 185 74.28 19.63 33.80
C PRO A 185 73.12 20.41 33.09
N SER A 186 72.08 21.05 33.69
CA SER A 186 71.72 21.45 35.06
C SER A 186 70.19 21.69 35.21
N PRO A 187 69.60 21.76 36.43
CA PRO A 187 68.15 21.93 36.64
C PRO A 187 67.72 23.39 36.94
N SER A 188 66.57 23.79 36.40
CA SER A 188 65.75 25.00 36.66
C SER A 188 64.48 24.89 35.78
N ASP A 189 63.30 25.43 36.08
CA ASP A 189 62.66 25.96 37.30
C ASP A 189 61.12 26.05 37.01
N SER A 190 60.30 26.27 38.05
CA SER A 190 58.98 26.95 38.09
C SER A 190 57.93 26.80 36.96
N GLY A 191 56.65 26.61 37.34
CA GLY A 191 55.55 26.76 36.38
C GLY A 191 54.12 26.39 36.81
N SER A 192 53.68 26.68 38.04
CA SER A 192 52.25 26.59 38.38
C SER A 192 51.47 27.77 37.76
N VAL A 193 50.49 27.47 36.92
CA VAL A 193 49.38 28.38 36.53
C VAL A 193 48.09 27.57 36.62
N GLU A 194 47.22 27.86 37.59
CA GLU A 194 46.23 28.96 37.60
C GLU A 194 45.17 28.85 36.50
N GLY A 195 43.91 28.93 36.92
CA GLY A 195 42.77 28.58 36.09
C GLY A 195 42.37 29.67 35.09
N SER A 196 41.59 29.26 34.08
CA SER A 196 40.75 30.19 33.34
C SER A 196 39.33 29.65 33.25
N SER A 197 38.43 30.42 33.87
CA SER A 197 36.98 30.27 33.74
C SER A 197 36.53 30.86 32.41
N ALA A 198 35.75 30.11 31.63
CA ALA A 198 34.99 30.66 30.51
C ALA A 198 33.76 29.78 30.20
N VAL A 199 32.62 30.17 30.74
CA VAL A 199 31.30 29.69 30.31
C VAL A 199 30.88 30.48 29.06
N PRO A 200 30.26 29.84 28.06
CA PRO A 200 29.25 30.53 27.27
C PRO A 200 27.92 29.77 27.27
N SER A 201 26.92 30.30 27.98
CA SER A 201 25.52 29.93 27.77
C SER A 201 25.03 30.57 26.47
N GLY A 202 24.74 29.75 25.47
CA GLY A 202 24.10 30.17 24.24
C GLY A 202 22.61 30.49 24.44
N THR A 203 22.30 31.65 25.01
CA THR A 203 20.91 32.16 25.05
C THR A 203 20.50 32.63 23.66
N VAL A 204 19.61 31.87 23.00
CA VAL A 204 19.11 32.25 21.67
C VAL A 204 17.90 33.18 21.82
N THR A 205 18.07 34.43 21.42
CA THR A 205 17.03 35.47 21.43
C THR A 205 15.95 35.20 20.37
N PRO A 206 14.65 35.13 20.73
CA PRO A 206 13.56 35.16 19.76
C PRO A 206 13.37 36.57 19.20
N GLY A 207 13.34 36.72 17.88
CA GLY A 207 13.02 37.99 17.22
C GLY A 207 11.51 38.30 17.28
N PRO A 208 11.09 39.55 17.58
CA PRO A 208 9.68 39.93 17.57
C PRO A 208 9.21 40.28 16.15
N GLY A 209 8.16 39.59 15.69
CA GLY A 209 7.37 39.94 14.50
C GLY A 209 5.88 39.91 14.83
N GLY A 210 5.09 40.85 14.29
CA GLY A 210 3.66 41.01 14.62
C GLY A 210 2.81 39.76 14.31
N GLY A 211 1.63 39.56 14.90
CA GLY A 211 0.72 40.58 15.43
C GLY A 211 -0.08 41.22 14.29
N GLY A 212 -1.39 40.98 14.13
CA GLY A 212 -2.27 40.09 14.88
C GLY A 212 -3.73 40.18 14.40
N GLY A 213 -4.61 39.35 14.97
CA GLY A 213 -6.05 39.34 14.71
C GLY A 213 -6.53 38.12 13.90
N GLY A 214 -7.55 37.37 14.33
CA GLY A 214 -8.25 37.44 15.62
C GLY A 214 -9.52 36.57 15.65
N GLY A 215 -9.90 36.14 16.85
CA GLY A 215 -11.26 35.68 17.17
C GLY A 215 -11.61 34.21 16.85
N GLY A 216 -12.30 33.57 17.79
CA GLY A 216 -13.12 32.37 17.54
C GLY A 216 -12.46 31.04 17.87
N GLY A 217 -12.59 30.60 19.13
CA GLY A 217 -12.28 29.21 19.48
C GLY A 217 -13.26 28.25 18.80
N SER A 218 -12.74 27.20 18.16
CA SER A 218 -13.50 26.02 17.79
C SER A 218 -12.61 24.78 17.87
N LEU A 219 -13.24 23.64 18.15
CA LEU A 219 -12.62 22.33 18.36
C LEU A 219 -11.89 21.84 17.09
N PRO A 220 -10.95 20.88 17.19
CA PRO A 220 -10.28 20.31 16.01
C PRO A 220 -11.31 19.84 14.97
N VAL A 221 -11.28 20.49 13.81
CA VAL A 221 -12.23 20.27 12.71
C VAL A 221 -11.94 18.92 12.05
N THR A 222 -12.56 17.88 12.57
CA THR A 222 -12.80 16.61 11.86
C THR A 222 -13.96 16.78 10.87
N GLY A 223 -13.84 17.81 10.03
CA GLY A 223 -14.87 18.29 9.11
C GLY A 223 -14.91 17.50 7.81
N VAL A 224 -15.49 16.31 7.86
CA VAL A 224 -15.79 15.49 6.69
C VAL A 224 -16.67 16.27 5.70
N ALA A 225 -16.15 16.56 4.51
CA ALA A 225 -16.93 17.11 3.39
C ALA A 225 -17.75 16.01 2.70
N LEU A 226 -18.68 15.38 3.44
CA LEU A 226 -19.53 14.27 2.98
C LEU A 226 -20.75 14.70 2.13
N THR A 227 -20.75 15.91 1.56
CA THR A 227 -21.91 16.50 0.87
C THR A 227 -21.94 16.31 -0.65
N SER A 228 -20.91 15.75 -1.28
CA SER A 228 -20.84 15.59 -2.74
C SER A 228 -21.36 14.26 -3.30
N MET A 229 -21.53 13.21 -2.46
CA MET A 229 -21.90 11.87 -2.93
C MET A 229 -23.41 11.59 -3.09
N THR A 230 -24.30 12.51 -2.74
CA THR A 230 -25.76 12.29 -2.84
C THR A 230 -26.36 12.65 -4.20
N LEU A 231 -25.73 13.52 -5.00
CA LEU A 231 -26.26 13.96 -6.30
C LEU A 231 -25.99 12.98 -7.45
N THR A 232 -24.90 12.20 -7.40
CA THR A 232 -24.58 11.18 -8.44
C THR A 232 -25.53 9.98 -8.40
N ALA A 233 -26.04 9.60 -7.23
CA ALA A 233 -26.96 8.47 -7.07
C ALA A 233 -28.28 8.65 -7.83
N ALA A 234 -28.84 9.86 -7.84
CA ALA A 234 -30.09 10.16 -8.55
C ALA A 234 -29.94 10.10 -10.08
N GLY A 235 -28.81 10.55 -10.61
CA GLY A 235 -28.52 10.55 -12.06
C GLY A 235 -28.47 9.14 -12.66
N LEU A 236 -27.85 8.19 -11.94
CA LEU A 236 -27.73 6.79 -12.37
C LEU A 236 -29.10 6.09 -12.46
N ILE A 237 -30.03 6.38 -11.53
CA ILE A 237 -31.38 5.81 -11.55
C ILE A 237 -32.16 6.31 -12.79
N ALA A 238 -32.10 7.60 -13.09
CA ALA A 238 -32.78 8.17 -14.25
C ALA A 238 -32.23 7.62 -15.59
N ALA A 239 -30.90 7.50 -15.71
CA ALA A 239 -30.26 6.90 -16.88
C ALA A 239 -30.62 5.42 -17.07
N GLY A 240 -30.69 4.65 -15.97
CA GLY A 240 -31.10 3.24 -15.99
C GLY A 240 -32.53 3.04 -16.51
N VAL A 241 -33.48 3.85 -16.04
CA VAL A 241 -34.89 3.80 -16.50
C VAL A 241 -35.01 4.14 -17.98
N ALA A 242 -34.28 5.16 -18.47
CA ALA A 242 -34.27 5.53 -19.88
C ALA A 242 -33.77 4.38 -20.78
N LEU A 243 -32.66 3.73 -20.41
CA LEU A 243 -32.13 2.56 -21.12
C LEU A 243 -33.12 1.38 -21.14
N LEU A 244 -33.81 1.12 -20.03
CA LEU A 244 -34.80 0.04 -19.92
C LEU A 244 -36.01 0.27 -20.85
N MET A 245 -36.47 1.53 -20.97
CA MET A 245 -37.53 1.92 -21.90
C MET A 245 -37.10 1.80 -23.37
N VAL A 246 -35.85 2.11 -23.70
CA VAL A 246 -35.30 1.92 -25.06
C VAL A 246 -35.21 0.44 -25.42
N ARG A 247 -34.78 -0.43 -24.49
CA ARG A 247 -34.68 -1.88 -24.73
C ARG A 247 -36.05 -2.51 -24.98
N ARG A 248 -37.09 -2.13 -24.22
CA ARG A 248 -38.48 -2.58 -24.43
C ARG A 248 -39.05 -2.29 -25.82
N ARG A 249 -38.56 -1.27 -26.55
CA ARG A 249 -39.01 -0.99 -27.92
C ARG A 249 -38.43 -1.92 -28.98
N ARG A 250 -37.46 -2.79 -28.65
CA ARG A 250 -36.82 -3.70 -29.60
C ARG A 250 -37.42 -5.12 -29.62
N GLU A 251 -38.30 -5.45 -28.67
CA GLU A 251 -38.95 -6.75 -28.60
C GLU A 251 -40.39 -6.68 -29.13
N LEU A 252 -40.50 -6.49 -30.45
CA LEU A 252 -41.70 -6.83 -31.22
C LEU A 252 -41.50 -8.21 -31.83
N PRO A 253 -42.19 -9.27 -31.37
CA PRO A 253 -42.00 -10.61 -31.91
C PRO A 253 -42.60 -10.70 -33.32
N THR A 254 -41.74 -10.88 -34.32
CA THR A 254 -42.16 -11.39 -35.63
C THR A 254 -42.70 -12.79 -35.46
N PHE A 255 -44.03 -12.95 -35.49
CA PHE A 255 -44.70 -14.23 -35.53
C PHE A 255 -44.33 -14.96 -36.84
N VAL A 256 -43.42 -15.94 -36.75
CA VAL A 256 -43.20 -16.92 -37.80
C VAL A 256 -44.31 -17.97 -37.63
N ALA A 257 -45.24 -18.01 -38.59
CA ALA A 257 -46.25 -19.04 -38.65
C ALA A 257 -45.65 -20.29 -39.29
N ASP A 258 -45.41 -21.33 -38.48
CA ASP A 258 -44.96 -22.63 -38.95
C ASP A 258 -46.18 -23.46 -39.42
N GLY A 259 -46.04 -24.12 -40.58
CA GLY A 259 -47.15 -24.78 -41.29
C GLY A 259 -47.10 -26.31 -41.15
N PRO A 260 -48.25 -27.00 -41.03
CA PRO A 260 -48.27 -28.39 -40.59
C PRO A 260 -47.76 -29.40 -41.64
N GLU A 261 -46.99 -30.35 -41.13
CA GLU A 261 -46.50 -31.56 -41.78
C GLU A 261 -47.67 -32.43 -42.30
N GLN A 262 -47.69 -32.74 -43.60
CA GLN A 262 -48.65 -33.69 -44.18
C GLN A 262 -48.11 -35.12 -44.07
N GLY A 263 -48.81 -35.96 -43.31
CA GLY A 263 -48.51 -37.40 -43.21
C GLY A 263 -48.90 -38.18 -44.48
N PRO A 264 -48.23 -39.31 -44.76
CA PRO A 264 -48.54 -40.14 -45.93
C PRO A 264 -49.73 -41.07 -45.68
N ASP A 265 -50.78 -40.92 -46.49
CA ASP A 265 -51.87 -41.91 -46.60
C ASP A 265 -51.42 -43.17 -47.35
N ALA A 266 -52.01 -44.31 -46.97
CA ALA A 266 -51.70 -45.63 -47.53
C ALA A 266 -52.90 -46.25 -48.26
N GLN A 267 -52.71 -46.62 -49.53
CA GLN A 267 -53.44 -47.60 -50.36
C GLN A 267 -52.51 -47.94 -51.57
N ASP A 268 -52.45 -49.14 -52.15
CA ASP A 268 -53.08 -50.45 -51.93
C ASP A 268 -52.04 -51.53 -52.33
#